data_AF-A0A6C0K3I6-F1
#
_entry.id   AF-A0A6C0K3I6-F1
#
_cell.length_a   1.000
_cell.length_b   1.000
_cell.length_c   1.000
_cell.angle_alpha   90.00
_cell.angle_beta   90.00
_cell.angle_gamma   90.00
#
_symmetry.space_group_name_H-M   'P 1'
#
loop_
_entity.id
_entity.type
_entity.pdbx_description
1 polymer ?
#
loop_
_entity_poly.entity_id
_entity_poly.type
_entity_poly.pdbx_seq_one_letter_code
_entity_poly.pdbx_strand_id
1 'polypeptide(L)'
;MALPPPAAAAVTNIAMNPIETFFSGLNTNTYFIGLMMLLLNLGGRHLATSLTVEQDKFLQNQWFRRILLFVVIFVATRNVFTAFWLSISIIVVLAYLTNESSRLYIFGAHKPPVPEPIPEGLNPEETDIFRKLNEKMKRHQEYTKEKPVAPQPTYQELFTNSYISAMSDVKMAV
;
A
#
# COMPACT_ATOMS: atom_id res chain seq x y z
N MET A 1 81.29 -3.93 -10.52
CA MET A 1 80.23 -4.82 -9.99
C MET A 1 78.95 -4.51 -10.76
N ALA A 2 78.55 -5.38 -11.68
CA ALA A 2 77.28 -5.22 -12.39
C ALA A 2 76.15 -5.74 -11.49
N LEU A 3 75.09 -4.96 -11.34
CA LEU A 3 73.91 -5.34 -10.58
C LEU A 3 73.25 -6.57 -11.22
N PRO A 4 72.73 -7.53 -10.44
CA PRO A 4 72.00 -8.66 -10.99
C PRO A 4 70.76 -8.16 -11.75
N PRO A 5 70.37 -8.80 -12.87
CA PRO A 5 69.18 -8.42 -13.60
C PRO A 5 67.94 -8.52 -12.69
N PRO A 6 66.96 -7.62 -12.85
CA PRO A 6 65.74 -7.67 -12.06
C PRO A 6 65.07 -9.02 -12.27
N ALA A 7 64.77 -9.72 -11.17
CA ALA A 7 64.06 -10.98 -11.21
C ALA A 7 62.77 -10.79 -12.03
N ALA A 8 62.65 -11.53 -13.13
CA ALA A 8 61.44 -11.53 -13.94
C ALA A 8 60.27 -11.87 -13.01
N ALA A 9 59.39 -10.90 -12.78
CA ALA A 9 58.20 -11.09 -11.97
C ALA A 9 57.40 -12.24 -12.58
N ALA A 10 57.30 -13.35 -11.85
CA ALA A 10 56.50 -14.48 -12.28
C ALA A 10 55.04 -14.00 -12.41
N VAL A 11 54.54 -13.96 -13.65
CA VAL A 11 53.13 -13.73 -13.91
C VAL A 11 52.39 -14.96 -13.40
N THR A 12 51.86 -14.87 -12.19
CA THR A 12 50.97 -15.89 -11.64
C THR A 12 49.67 -15.84 -12.43
N ASN A 13 49.53 -16.76 -13.38
CA ASN A 13 48.25 -17.08 -14.00
C ASN A 13 47.35 -17.68 -12.91
N ILE A 14 46.63 -16.82 -12.19
CA ILE A 14 45.57 -17.27 -11.29
C ILE A 14 44.48 -17.84 -12.21
N ALA A 15 44.29 -19.17 -12.16
CA ALA A 15 43.17 -19.81 -12.82
C ALA A 15 41.88 -19.16 -12.28
N MET A 16 41.22 -18.35 -13.09
CA MET A 16 39.97 -17.70 -12.69
C MET A 16 38.93 -18.79 -12.39
N ASN A 17 38.28 -18.67 -11.23
CA ASN A 17 37.19 -19.57 -10.87
C ASN A 17 36.12 -19.52 -11.97
N PRO A 18 35.54 -20.65 -12.38
CA PRO A 18 34.57 -20.69 -13.49
C PRO A 18 33.35 -19.80 -13.23
N ILE A 19 32.97 -19.63 -11.97
CA ILE A 19 31.90 -18.72 -11.53
C ILE A 19 32.28 -17.25 -11.77
N GLU A 20 33.51 -16.86 -11.45
CA GLU A 20 34.00 -15.49 -11.68
C GLU A 20 34.08 -15.19 -13.17
N THR A 21 34.54 -16.14 -13.98
CA THR A 21 34.57 -16.03 -15.43
C THR A 21 33.17 -15.80 -16.01
N PHE A 22 32.15 -16.51 -15.51
CA PHE A 22 30.77 -16.32 -15.92
C PHE A 22 30.26 -14.92 -15.59
N PHE A 23 30.41 -14.45 -14.34
CA PHE A 23 29.97 -13.12 -13.94
C PHE A 23 30.74 -12.00 -14.66
N SER A 24 32.05 -12.16 -14.85
CA SER A 24 32.87 -11.23 -15.63
C SER A 24 32.41 -11.15 -17.09
N GLY A 25 32.02 -12.29 -17.68
CA GLY A 25 31.43 -12.35 -19.00
C GLY A 25 30.12 -11.56 -19.09
N LEU A 26 29.22 -11.70 -18.12
CA LEU A 26 27.96 -10.92 -18.09
C LEU A 26 28.19 -9.42 -17.92
N ASN A 27 29.11 -9.03 -17.04
CA ASN A 27 29.39 -7.62 -16.75
C ASN A 27 29.96 -6.84 -17.94
N THR A 28 30.66 -7.53 -18.85
CA THR A 28 31.30 -6.93 -20.03
C THR A 28 30.49 -7.11 -21.32
N ASN A 29 29.49 -8.00 -21.31
CA ASN A 29 28.68 -8.29 -22.49
C ASN A 29 27.75 -7.11 -22.84
N THR A 30 28.03 -6.45 -23.97
CA THR A 30 27.27 -5.31 -24.48
C THR A 30 25.78 -5.62 -24.69
N TYR A 31 25.42 -6.83 -25.13
CA TYR A 31 24.01 -7.21 -25.30
C TYR A 31 23.28 -7.33 -23.97
N PHE A 32 23.92 -7.94 -22.97
CA PHE A 32 23.36 -8.06 -21.63
C PHE A 32 23.12 -6.67 -21.02
N ILE A 33 24.13 -5.80 -21.12
CA ILE A 33 24.05 -4.41 -20.71
C ILE A 33 22.91 -3.65 -21.42
N GLY A 34 22.83 -3.78 -22.75
CA GLY A 34 21.79 -3.13 -23.55
C GLY A 34 20.39 -3.61 -23.16
N LEU A 35 20.23 -4.92 -22.93
CA LEU A 35 18.99 -5.50 -22.43
C LEU A 35 18.59 -4.90 -21.08
N MET A 36 19.53 -4.78 -20.13
CA MET A 36 19.26 -4.18 -18.83
C MET A 36 18.86 -2.70 -18.96
N MET A 37 19.47 -1.94 -19.86
CA MET A 37 19.06 -0.56 -20.14
C MET A 37 17.65 -0.45 -20.75
N LEU A 38 17.24 -1.41 -21.59
CA LEU A 38 15.88 -1.48 -22.10
C LEU A 38 14.88 -1.84 -21.00
N LEU A 39 15.19 -2.84 -20.17
CA LEU A 39 14.36 -3.22 -19.03
C LEU A 39 14.20 -2.07 -18.03
N LEU A 40 15.23 -1.25 -17.84
CA LEU A 40 15.15 -0.05 -17.00
C LEU A 40 14.10 0.93 -17.52
N ASN A 41 14.07 1.16 -18.84
CA ASN A 41 13.07 2.01 -19.47
C ASN A 41 11.65 1.45 -19.34
N LEU A 42 11.49 0.13 -19.20
CA LEU A 42 10.20 -0.52 -18.92
C LEU A 42 9.64 -0.23 -17.51
N GLY A 43 10.48 0.21 -16.57
CA GLY A 43 10.06 0.49 -15.20
C GLY A 43 9.34 1.82 -14.98
N GLY A 44 9.13 2.61 -16.05
CA GLY A 44 8.48 3.91 -15.97
C GLY A 44 6.96 3.84 -15.75
N ARG A 45 6.44 4.76 -14.93
CA ARG A 45 5.00 4.94 -14.59
C ARG A 45 4.06 5.10 -15.81
N HIS A 46 4.59 5.41 -17.00
CA HIS A 46 3.82 5.86 -18.17
C HIS A 46 3.62 4.80 -19.26
N LEU A 47 4.04 3.55 -19.07
CA LEU A 47 3.73 2.45 -20.00
C LEU A 47 2.30 1.91 -19.85
N ALA A 48 1.63 2.20 -18.74
CA ALA A 48 0.33 1.61 -18.39
C ALA A 48 -0.82 1.93 -19.36
N THR A 49 -0.73 2.97 -20.19
CA THR A 49 -1.86 3.43 -21.01
C THR A 49 -2.08 2.62 -22.29
N SER A 50 -1.12 1.79 -22.72
CA SER A 50 -1.20 0.98 -23.96
C SER A 50 -0.99 -0.52 -23.75
N LEU A 51 -0.85 -0.97 -22.50
CA LEU A 51 -0.66 -2.37 -22.16
C LEU A 51 -1.99 -3.10 -22.05
N THR A 52 -1.98 -4.39 -22.38
CA THR A 52 -3.14 -5.24 -22.11
C THR A 52 -3.34 -5.42 -20.60
N VAL A 53 -4.57 -5.74 -20.18
CA VAL A 53 -4.90 -5.93 -18.76
C VAL A 53 -3.99 -6.97 -18.09
N GLU A 54 -3.63 -8.04 -18.80
CA GLU A 54 -2.74 -9.08 -18.28
C GLU A 54 -1.27 -8.62 -18.19
N GLN A 55 -0.82 -7.76 -19.11
CA GLN A 55 0.51 -7.15 -19.05
C GLN A 55 0.62 -6.17 -17.87
N ASP A 56 -0.41 -5.36 -17.64
CA ASP A 56 -0.46 -4.43 -16.52
C ASP A 56 -0.40 -5.17 -15.17
N LYS A 57 -1.18 -6.25 -15.02
CA LYS A 57 -1.09 -7.13 -13.85
C LYS A 57 0.31 -7.71 -13.64
N PHE A 58 0.99 -8.12 -14.70
CA PHE A 58 2.35 -8.63 -14.63
C PHE A 58 3.35 -7.56 -14.15
N LEU A 59 3.26 -6.33 -14.67
CA LEU A 59 4.14 -5.24 -14.27
C LEU A 59 3.86 -4.74 -12.84
N GLN A 60 2.62 -4.85 -12.38
CA GLN A 60 2.23 -4.54 -11.00
C GLN A 60 2.67 -5.60 -9.99
N ASN A 61 3.16 -6.75 -10.44
CA ASN A 61 3.66 -7.79 -9.54
C ASN A 61 4.86 -7.29 -8.73
N GLN A 62 4.80 -7.49 -7.41
CA GLN A 62 5.85 -7.11 -6.47
C GLN A 62 7.22 -7.70 -6.85
N TRP A 63 7.27 -8.91 -7.42
CA TRP A 63 8.51 -9.52 -7.90
C TRP A 63 9.10 -8.76 -9.09
N PHE A 64 8.27 -8.36 -10.04
CA PHE A 64 8.72 -7.59 -11.20
C PHE A 64 9.30 -6.24 -10.78
N ARG A 65 8.65 -5.55 -9.83
CA ARG A 65 9.16 -4.31 -9.25
C ARG A 65 10.53 -4.47 -8.58
N ARG A 66 10.78 -5.61 -7.91
CA ARG A 66 12.09 -5.93 -7.31
C ARG A 66 13.15 -6.20 -8.39
N ILE A 67 12.78 -6.87 -9.48
CA ILE A 67 13.66 -7.08 -10.63
C ILE A 67 14.05 -5.73 -11.25
N LEU A 68 13.09 -4.82 -11.45
CA LEU A 68 13.39 -3.48 -11.96
C LEU A 68 14.33 -2.70 -11.04
N LEU A 69 14.17 -2.78 -9.72
CA LEU A 69 15.10 -2.17 -8.76
C LEU A 69 16.52 -2.73 -8.96
N PHE A 70 16.67 -4.04 -9.11
CA PHE A 70 17.96 -4.66 -9.41
C PHE A 70 18.55 -4.12 -10.73
N VAL A 71 17.73 -4.00 -11.78
CA VAL A 71 18.15 -3.47 -13.08
C VAL A 71 18.68 -2.04 -12.96
N VAL A 72 17.99 -1.17 -12.21
CA VAL A 72 18.45 0.22 -11.93
C VAL A 72 19.86 0.20 -11.31
N ILE A 73 20.05 -0.63 -10.29
CA ILE A 73 21.32 -0.72 -9.56
C ILE A 73 22.43 -1.35 -10.43
N PHE A 74 22.10 -2.36 -11.24
CA PHE A 74 23.04 -2.96 -12.17
C PHE A 74 23.53 -1.96 -13.21
N VAL A 75 22.63 -1.16 -13.80
CA VAL A 75 23.02 -0.12 -14.77
C VAL A 75 23.96 0.90 -14.13
N ALA A 76 23.75 1.25 -12.86
CA ALA A 76 24.61 2.17 -12.11
C ALA A 76 25.97 1.56 -11.73
N THR A 77 26.03 0.29 -11.36
CA THR A 77 27.25 -0.35 -10.81
C THR A 77 28.06 -1.13 -11.84
N ARG A 78 27.44 -1.56 -12.94
CA ARG A 78 28.04 -2.39 -14.00
C ARG A 78 28.63 -3.72 -13.51
N ASN A 79 28.16 -4.20 -12.36
CA ASN A 79 28.62 -5.44 -11.75
C ASN A 79 27.43 -6.22 -11.18
N VAL A 80 27.10 -7.37 -11.79
CA VAL A 80 25.96 -8.22 -11.41
C VAL A 80 26.04 -8.65 -9.94
N PHE A 81 27.21 -9.07 -9.47
CA PHE A 81 27.38 -9.55 -8.10
C PHE A 81 27.15 -8.42 -7.09
N THR A 82 27.73 -7.25 -7.35
CA THR A 82 27.54 -6.06 -6.50
C THR A 82 26.08 -5.60 -6.52
N ALA A 83 25.48 -5.53 -7.70
CA ALA A 83 24.09 -5.11 -7.86
C ALA A 83 23.11 -6.04 -7.14
N PHE A 84 23.37 -7.34 -7.15
CA PHE A 84 22.55 -8.33 -6.47
C PHE A 84 22.52 -8.10 -4.96
N TRP A 85 23.69 -8.06 -4.32
CA TRP A 85 23.75 -7.83 -2.87
C TRP A 85 23.25 -6.44 -2.45
N LEU A 86 23.54 -5.41 -3.25
CA LEU A 86 23.07 -4.07 -2.98
C LEU A 86 21.54 -3.96 -3.10
N SER A 87 20.95 -4.62 -4.10
CA SER A 87 19.49 -4.67 -4.27
C SER A 87 18.80 -5.37 -3.11
N ILE A 88 19.33 -6.49 -2.62
CA ILE A 88 18.82 -7.17 -1.42
C ILE A 88 18.87 -6.22 -0.23
N SER A 89 20.01 -5.56 -0.02
CA SER A 89 20.20 -4.63 1.09
C SER A 89 19.18 -3.49 1.06
N ILE A 90 18.97 -2.88 -0.11
CA ILE A 90 17.98 -1.81 -0.31
C ILE A 90 16.55 -2.32 -0.09
N ILE A 91 16.22 -3.52 -0.59
CA ILE A 91 14.89 -4.13 -0.36
C ILE A 91 14.67 -4.35 1.12
N VAL A 92 15.65 -4.85 1.85
CA VAL A 92 15.55 -5.05 3.31
C VAL A 92 15.29 -3.71 4.00
N VAL A 93 16.07 -2.68 3.67
CA VAL A 93 15.88 -1.34 4.25
C VAL A 93 14.49 -0.78 3.93
N LEU A 94 14.12 -0.73 2.65
CA LEU A 94 12.91 -0.05 2.21
C LEU A 94 11.62 -0.82 2.51
N ALA A 95 11.63 -2.15 2.30
CA ALA A 95 10.44 -2.97 2.45
C ALA A 95 10.22 -3.45 3.89
N TYR A 96 11.26 -3.46 4.74
CA TYR A 96 11.16 -3.97 6.11
C TYR A 96 11.54 -2.94 7.18
N LEU A 97 12.69 -2.27 7.09
CA LEU A 97 13.13 -1.35 8.16
C LEU A 97 12.36 -0.03 8.14
N THR A 98 12.10 0.53 6.95
CA THR A 98 11.38 1.80 6.78
C THR A 98 9.89 1.63 6.53
N ASN A 99 9.40 0.39 6.45
CA ASN A 99 7.99 0.11 6.17
C ASN A 99 7.21 0.00 7.48
N GLU A 100 6.31 0.94 7.71
CA GLU A 100 5.44 1.02 8.91
C GLU A 100 4.52 -0.19 9.10
N SER A 101 4.14 -0.86 7.99
CA SER A 101 3.36 -2.10 8.02
C SER A 101 4.21 -3.34 8.35
N SER A 102 5.55 -3.23 8.31
CA SER A 102 6.46 -4.33 8.62
C SER A 102 6.67 -4.46 10.13
N ARG A 103 6.83 -5.71 10.59
CA ARG A 103 7.18 -6.02 11.99
C ARG A 103 8.56 -5.49 12.40
N LEU A 104 9.43 -5.18 11.43
CA LEU A 104 10.80 -4.70 11.62
C LEU A 104 10.95 -3.18 11.46
N TYR A 105 9.84 -2.42 11.54
CA TYR A 105 9.87 -0.96 11.44
C TYR A 105 10.71 -0.33 12.56
N ILE A 106 11.74 0.42 12.20
CA ILE A 106 12.72 0.94 13.18
C ILE A 106 12.34 2.32 13.75
N PHE A 107 11.41 3.05 13.11
CA PHE A 107 11.14 4.45 13.42
C PHE A 107 9.91 4.70 14.33
N GLY A 108 9.33 3.67 14.93
CA GLY A 108 8.21 3.87 15.86
C GLY A 108 7.42 2.61 16.19
N ALA A 109 6.23 2.80 16.78
CA ALA A 109 5.32 1.71 17.12
C ALA A 109 4.76 1.08 15.84
N HIS A 110 4.99 -0.22 15.68
CA HIS A 110 4.36 -1.03 14.65
C HIS A 110 2.84 -0.82 14.72
N LYS A 111 2.26 -0.25 13.67
CA LYS A 111 0.81 -0.19 13.55
C LYS A 111 0.39 -1.56 13.01
N PRO A 112 -0.30 -2.40 13.81
CA PRO A 112 -0.72 -3.70 13.30
C PRO A 112 -1.51 -3.47 12.02
N PRO A 113 -1.34 -4.33 10.99
CA PRO A 113 -2.13 -4.23 9.78
C PRO A 113 -3.59 -4.14 10.20
N VAL A 114 -4.23 -3.02 9.86
CA VAL A 114 -5.68 -2.87 10.04
C VAL A 114 -6.25 -4.08 9.31
N PRO A 115 -7.01 -4.98 10.00
CA PRO A 115 -7.61 -6.11 9.34
C PRO A 115 -8.28 -5.58 8.08
N GLU A 116 -7.83 -6.03 6.90
CA GLU A 116 -8.58 -5.76 5.69
C GLU A 116 -10.01 -6.20 6.02
N PRO A 117 -11.02 -5.33 5.79
CA PRO A 117 -12.40 -5.75 5.96
C PRO A 117 -12.49 -7.03 5.15
N ILE A 118 -12.76 -8.13 5.83
CA ILE A 118 -13.03 -9.41 5.17
C ILE A 118 -14.05 -9.03 4.09
N PRO A 119 -13.90 -9.44 2.83
CA PRO A 119 -15.02 -9.43 1.91
C PRO A 119 -16.02 -10.48 2.41
N GLU A 120 -16.51 -10.34 3.64
CA GLU A 120 -17.86 -10.70 4.02
C GLU A 120 -18.74 -9.84 3.12
N GLY A 121 -18.92 -10.32 1.89
CA GLY A 121 -20.26 -10.26 1.33
C GLY A 121 -21.17 -10.75 2.45
N LEU A 122 -22.13 -9.90 2.83
CA LEU A 122 -22.95 -10.05 4.02
C LEU A 122 -23.28 -11.52 4.25
N ASN A 123 -22.97 -12.05 5.43
CA ASN A 123 -23.47 -13.35 5.85
C ASN A 123 -25.00 -13.34 5.58
N PRO A 124 -25.61 -14.42 5.07
CA PRO A 124 -27.06 -14.47 4.86
C PRO A 124 -27.90 -13.88 6.01
N GLU A 125 -27.43 -13.99 7.25
CA GLU A 125 -28.06 -13.33 8.41
C GLU A 125 -27.99 -11.80 8.38
N GLU A 126 -26.85 -11.21 8.02
CA GLU A 126 -26.67 -9.76 7.93
C GLU A 126 -27.47 -9.14 6.78
N THR A 127 -27.65 -9.88 5.67
CA THR A 127 -28.53 -9.44 4.56
C THR A 127 -29.97 -9.30 5.00
N ASP A 128 -30.45 -10.22 5.84
CA ASP A 128 -31.81 -10.22 6.37
C ASP A 128 -31.99 -9.10 7.40
N ILE A 129 -30.99 -8.86 8.25
CA ILE A 129 -30.97 -7.73 9.18
C ILE A 129 -31.02 -6.40 8.41
N PHE A 130 -30.21 -6.25 7.36
CA PHE A 130 -30.21 -5.04 6.54
C PHE A 130 -31.54 -4.82 5.82
N ARG A 131 -32.15 -5.88 5.26
CA ARG A 131 -33.48 -5.83 4.65
C ARG A 131 -34.54 -5.40 5.67
N LYS A 132 -34.57 -6.01 6.85
CA LYS A 132 -35.51 -5.68 7.94
C LYS A 132 -35.34 -4.25 8.44
N LEU A 133 -34.10 -3.77 8.56
CA LEU A 133 -33.81 -2.40 8.99
C LEU A 133 -34.29 -1.38 7.95
N ASN A 134 -34.03 -1.65 6.67
CA ASN A 134 -34.46 -0.77 5.59
C ASN A 134 -35.99 -0.75 5.45
N GLU A 135 -36.66 -1.88 5.65
CA GLU A 135 -38.12 -1.97 5.69
C GLU A 135 -38.71 -1.20 6.90
N LYS A 136 -38.07 -1.28 8.08
CA LYS A 136 -38.44 -0.47 9.25
C LYS A 136 -38.24 1.02 9.02
N MET A 137 -37.12 1.43 8.42
CA MET A 137 -36.86 2.84 8.08
C MET A 137 -37.89 3.36 7.08
N LYS A 138 -38.24 2.57 6.06
CA LYS A 138 -39.26 2.93 5.08
C LYS A 138 -40.64 3.08 5.74
N ARG A 139 -41.03 2.15 6.61
CA ARG A 139 -42.26 2.27 7.42
C ARG A 139 -42.25 3.48 8.34
N HIS A 140 -41.13 3.81 8.97
CA HIS A 140 -41.02 5.02 9.78
C HIS A 140 -41.07 6.29 8.94
N GLN A 141 -40.49 6.30 7.74
CA GLN A 141 -40.62 7.42 6.80
C GLN A 141 -42.04 7.56 6.27
N GLU A 142 -42.72 6.46 5.93
CA GLU A 142 -44.13 6.46 5.52
C GLU A 142 -45.04 6.90 6.67
N TYR A 143 -44.82 6.39 7.89
CA TYR A 143 -45.52 6.85 9.10
C TYR A 143 -45.30 8.35 9.40
N THR A 144 -44.09 8.85 9.14
CA THR A 144 -43.75 10.29 9.29
C THR A 144 -44.34 11.13 8.17
N LYS A 145 -44.61 10.54 6.99
CA LYS A 145 -45.28 11.21 5.87
C LYS A 145 -46.81 11.21 6.01
N GLU A 146 -47.39 10.18 6.62
CA GLU A 146 -48.85 10.01 6.74
C GLU A 146 -49.47 10.72 7.95
N LYS A 147 -48.74 10.90 9.05
CA LYS A 147 -49.20 11.77 10.14
C LYS A 147 -48.83 13.22 9.84
N PRO A 148 -49.79 14.16 9.72
CA PRO A 148 -49.45 15.56 9.83
C PRO A 148 -48.75 15.73 11.18
N VAL A 149 -47.56 16.31 11.18
CA VAL A 149 -46.93 16.78 12.42
C VAL A 149 -47.93 17.76 13.03
N ALA A 150 -48.64 17.34 14.08
CA ALA A 150 -49.45 18.26 14.86
C ALA A 150 -48.52 19.41 15.25
N PRO A 151 -48.90 20.68 15.02
CA PRO A 151 -48.04 21.82 15.35
C PRO A 151 -47.54 21.63 16.78
N GLN A 152 -46.22 21.47 16.94
CA GLN A 152 -45.68 21.41 18.29
C GLN A 152 -45.98 22.76 18.94
N PRO A 153 -46.62 22.78 20.12
CA PRO A 153 -46.97 24.04 20.76
C PRO A 153 -45.70 24.85 20.95
N THR A 154 -45.74 26.11 20.53
CA THR A 154 -44.56 26.97 20.63
C THR A 154 -44.21 27.16 22.11
N TYR A 155 -42.94 27.45 22.45
CA TYR A 155 -42.55 27.75 23.83
C TYR A 155 -43.49 28.77 24.50
N GLN A 156 -43.93 29.79 23.75
CA GLN A 156 -44.95 30.73 24.19
C GLN A 156 -46.25 30.04 24.65
N GLU A 157 -46.80 29.12 23.87
CA GLU A 157 -48.05 28.42 24.19
C GLU A 157 -47.90 27.48 25.38
N LEU A 158 -46.77 26.78 25.52
CA LEU A 158 -46.46 25.95 26.68
C LEU A 158 -46.39 26.77 27.97
N PHE A 159 -45.73 27.94 27.91
CA PHE A 159 -45.68 28.87 29.04
C PHE A 159 -47.06 29.43 29.39
N THR A 160 -47.85 29.81 28.37
CA THR A 160 -49.16 30.41 28.60
C THR A 160 -50.14 29.39 29.18
N ASN A 161 -50.16 28.16 28.65
CA ASN A 161 -51.03 27.09 29.14
C ASN A 161 -50.65 26.63 30.55
N SER A 162 -49.35 26.53 30.86
CA SER A 162 -48.91 26.19 32.22
C SER A 162 -49.23 27.29 33.23
N TYR A 163 -49.05 28.57 32.86
CA TYR A 163 -49.40 29.70 33.72
C TYR A 163 -50.91 29.80 33.98
N ILE A 164 -51.73 29.60 32.94
CA ILE A 164 -53.20 29.59 33.07
C ILE A 164 -53.67 28.44 33.96
N SER A 165 -53.10 27.24 33.79
CA SER A 165 -53.44 26.09 34.66
C SER A 165 -53.07 26.37 36.11
N ALA A 166 -51.86 26.85 36.38
CA ALA A 166 -51.41 27.16 37.73
C ALA A 166 -52.28 28.25 38.38
N MET A 167 -52.69 29.27 37.63
CA MET A 167 -53.58 30.33 38.14
C MET A 167 -55.02 29.86 38.35
N SER A 168 -55.50 28.91 37.53
CA SER A 168 -56.80 28.26 37.72
C SER A 168 -56.82 27.47 39.03
N ASP A 169 -55.77 26.69 39.30
CA ASP A 169 -55.66 25.88 40.51
C ASP A 169 -55.58 26.76 41.78
N VAL A 170 -54.91 27.91 41.69
CA VAL A 170 -54.86 28.90 42.78
C VAL A 170 -56.22 29.56 43.03
N LYS A 171 -57.01 29.85 41.98
CA LYS A 171 -58.37 30.39 42.13
C LYS A 171 -59.39 29.40 42.68
N MET A 172 -59.15 28.10 42.51
CA MET A 172 -60.00 27.03 43.06
C MET A 172 -59.68 26.72 44.54
N ALA A 173 -58.53 27.18 45.04
CA ALA A 173 -58.03 26.91 46.39
C ALA A 173 -58.33 28.05 47.41
N VAL A 174 -59.02 29.11 46.99
CA VAL A 174 -59.47 30.25 47.81
C VAL A 174 -60.99 30.28 47.84
#